data_AF-A0A9K3LLS6-F1
#
_entry.id   AF-A0A9K3LLS6-F1
#
_cell.length_a   1.000
_cell.length_b   1.000
_cell.length_c   1.000
_cell.angle_alpha   90.00
_cell.angle_beta   90.00
_cell.angle_gamma   90.00
#
_symmetry.space_group_name_H-M   'P 1'
#
loop_
_entity.id
_entity.type
_entity.pdbx_description
1 polymer ?
#
loop_
_entity_poly.entity_id
_entity_poly.type
_entity_poly.pdbx_seq_one_letter_code
_entity_poly.pdbx_strand_id
1 'polypeptide(L)'
;MPMKTRVAWMLPFLAVFGRWIRLIRVMQQPQPGLSSSSKLSPIMARTRTVRGLPVHPVYLRQNNINQVSSTEKSSNGYTSSTSPYCLAVSSITDLPSSSNFLATQVWPSARVAARALEMHGPSLVAGSSKDTFTVCELGCGPGLPSLTAASTLQCQVISTDIDTLALELVAAAATEQNLGDFVTTRTYDLILAEWEKEWMNSVDLFVMSDVFESKAIAQGAAQLTQHIMDVGSSSTSKIWVFAQSDRAQREVYLRELQRLFPNDIRIPNDWTSFECFRSQERLWLCDLDETKVNYG
;
A
#
# COMPACT_ATOMS: atom_id res chain seq x y z
N MET A 1 45.60 -26.49 12.87
CA MET A 1 44.71 -26.41 11.69
C MET A 1 44.20 -24.98 11.55
N PRO A 2 44.25 -24.36 10.36
CA PRO A 2 44.11 -22.91 10.22
C PRO A 2 42.64 -22.46 10.08
N MET A 3 42.33 -21.32 10.71
CA MET A 3 41.12 -20.51 10.46
C MET A 3 41.13 -20.00 9.02
N LYS A 4 40.14 -20.40 8.21
CA LYS A 4 39.84 -19.81 6.91
C LYS A 4 38.53 -19.01 6.98
N THR A 5 38.68 -17.69 6.98
CA THR A 5 37.91 -16.68 6.21
C THR A 5 36.39 -16.89 6.01
N ARG A 6 35.60 -16.15 6.80
CA ARG A 6 34.19 -15.80 6.51
C ARG A 6 34.14 -14.44 5.77
N VAL A 7 34.04 -14.44 4.44
CA VAL A 7 33.77 -13.21 3.64
C VAL A 7 32.66 -13.43 2.58
N ALA A 8 31.99 -14.59 2.56
CA ALA A 8 31.04 -14.93 1.49
C ALA A 8 29.61 -14.35 1.62
N TRP A 9 29.30 -13.55 2.66
CA TRP A 9 27.90 -13.12 2.93
C TRP A 9 27.56 -11.67 2.54
N MET A 10 28.51 -10.87 2.03
CA MET A 10 28.24 -9.45 1.69
C MET A 10 27.79 -9.18 0.24
N LEU A 11 27.92 -10.15 -0.68
CA LEU A 11 27.62 -9.95 -2.10
C LEU A 11 26.11 -9.83 -2.46
N PRO A 12 25.16 -10.57 -1.84
CA PRO A 12 23.74 -10.42 -2.21
C PRO A 12 23.12 -9.10 -1.71
N PHE A 13 23.64 -8.48 -0.66
CA PHE A 13 23.13 -7.19 -0.16
C PHE A 13 23.42 -6.03 -1.12
N LEU A 14 24.58 -6.02 -1.79
CA LEU A 14 24.95 -4.94 -2.72
C LEU A 14 24.17 -4.99 -4.04
N ALA A 15 23.82 -6.18 -4.52
CA ALA A 15 23.02 -6.35 -5.74
C ALA A 15 21.56 -5.89 -5.55
N VAL A 16 20.97 -6.17 -4.37
CA VAL A 16 19.66 -5.66 -3.99
C VAL A 16 19.74 -4.13 -3.86
N PHE A 17 20.70 -3.60 -3.11
CA PHE A 17 20.85 -2.14 -2.93
C PHE A 17 21.05 -1.37 -4.26
N GLY A 18 21.76 -1.97 -5.23
CA GLY A 18 21.94 -1.38 -6.58
C GLY A 18 20.65 -1.28 -7.40
N ARG A 19 19.74 -2.27 -7.31
CA ARG A 19 18.40 -2.20 -7.92
C ARG A 19 17.54 -1.13 -7.23
N TRP A 20 17.62 -1.04 -5.91
CA TRP A 20 16.92 -0.03 -5.11
C TRP A 20 17.34 1.41 -5.46
N ILE A 21 18.64 1.68 -5.63
CA ILE A 21 19.11 3.01 -6.07
C ILE A 21 18.56 3.35 -7.46
N ARG A 22 18.52 2.38 -8.39
CA ARG A 22 17.96 2.60 -9.73
C ARG A 22 16.47 2.92 -9.67
N LEU A 23 15.74 2.27 -8.76
CA LEU A 23 14.31 2.47 -8.52
C LEU A 23 14.00 3.83 -7.88
N ILE A 24 14.72 4.21 -6.81
CA ILE A 24 14.61 5.55 -6.22
C ILE A 24 14.84 6.61 -7.29
N ARG A 25 15.81 6.39 -8.18
CA ARG A 25 16.09 7.32 -9.28
C ARG A 25 14.95 7.40 -10.31
N VAL A 26 14.25 6.30 -10.59
CA VAL A 26 13.07 6.27 -11.47
C VAL A 26 11.87 6.96 -10.81
N MET A 27 11.64 6.70 -9.52
CA MET A 27 10.56 7.33 -8.75
C MET A 27 10.77 8.84 -8.54
N GLN A 28 12.03 9.30 -8.50
CA GLN A 28 12.38 10.71 -8.28
C GLN A 28 12.59 11.51 -9.59
N GLN A 29 12.45 10.91 -10.78
CA GLN A 29 12.65 11.70 -12.01
C GLN A 29 11.55 12.76 -12.15
N PRO A 30 11.89 14.06 -12.19
CA PRO A 30 10.93 15.09 -12.56
C PRO A 30 10.42 14.76 -13.98
N GLN A 31 9.11 14.82 -14.15
CA GLN A 31 8.48 14.69 -15.47
C GLN A 31 9.17 15.64 -16.46
N PRO A 32 9.57 15.17 -17.65
CA PRO A 32 10.23 16.02 -18.65
C PRO A 32 9.31 17.19 -19.00
N GLY A 33 9.75 18.41 -18.64
CA GLY A 33 9.00 19.63 -18.86
C GLY A 33 8.78 19.88 -20.35
N LEU A 34 7.53 19.81 -20.80
CA LEU A 34 7.11 20.30 -22.10
C LEU A 34 7.20 21.83 -22.11
N SER A 35 8.10 22.36 -22.93
CA SER A 35 8.27 23.79 -23.18
C SER A 35 7.06 24.35 -23.94
N SER A 36 6.05 24.85 -23.24
CA SER A 36 5.02 25.71 -23.85
C SER A 36 5.06 27.10 -23.22
N SER A 37 5.56 28.04 -24.01
CA SER A 37 5.57 29.47 -23.74
C SER A 37 4.13 30.00 -23.73
N SER A 38 3.51 30.09 -22.55
CA SER A 38 2.38 30.99 -22.31
C SER A 38 2.66 31.79 -21.04
N LYS A 39 2.73 33.13 -21.18
CA LYS A 39 2.94 34.08 -20.09
C LYS A 39 1.67 34.18 -19.24
N LEU A 40 1.38 33.16 -18.45
CA LEU A 40 0.48 33.29 -17.31
C LEU A 40 1.33 33.66 -16.09
N SER A 41 0.92 34.72 -15.39
CA SER A 41 1.47 35.12 -14.10
C SER A 41 1.56 33.89 -13.20
N PRO A 42 2.71 33.56 -12.60
CA PRO A 42 2.84 32.39 -11.76
C PRO A 42 2.00 32.65 -10.51
N ILE A 43 0.78 32.11 -10.51
CA ILE A 43 0.09 31.81 -9.26
C ILE A 43 1.06 30.88 -8.55
N MET A 44 1.76 31.39 -7.52
CA MET A 44 2.67 30.58 -6.72
C MET A 44 1.85 29.45 -6.13
N ALA A 45 1.88 28.29 -6.77
CA ALA A 45 1.25 27.10 -6.26
C ALA A 45 1.85 26.88 -4.87
N ARG A 46 1.03 27.04 -3.83
CA ARG A 46 1.47 26.81 -2.46
C ARG A 46 2.04 25.40 -2.40
N THR A 47 3.32 25.30 -2.07
CA THR A 47 3.97 24.01 -1.83
C THR A 47 3.18 23.30 -0.72
N ARG A 48 2.68 22.10 -1.02
CA ARG A 48 2.02 21.27 -0.01
C ARG A 48 3.08 20.78 0.95
N THR A 49 2.78 20.82 2.25
CA THR A 49 3.71 20.32 3.26
C THR A 49 3.00 19.49 4.32
N VAL A 50 3.68 18.45 4.80
CA VAL A 50 3.29 17.67 5.97
C VAL A 50 4.49 17.70 6.93
N ARG A 51 4.29 18.18 8.15
CA ARG A 51 5.38 18.53 9.11
C ARG A 51 6.45 19.48 8.54
N GLY A 52 6.05 20.36 7.63
CA GLY A 52 7.00 21.25 6.93
C GLY A 52 7.82 20.57 5.83
N LEU A 53 7.63 19.27 5.59
CA LEU A 53 8.28 18.56 4.49
C LEU A 53 7.49 18.76 3.20
N PRO A 54 8.14 19.08 2.07
CA PRO A 54 7.45 19.18 0.79
C PRO A 54 6.90 17.82 0.37
N VAL A 55 5.62 17.79 0.02
CA VAL A 55 4.93 16.58 -0.46
C VAL A 55 4.30 16.82 -1.82
N HIS A 56 4.03 15.75 -2.55
CA HIS A 56 3.30 15.78 -3.82
C HIS A 56 2.23 14.69 -3.85
N PRO A 57 1.11 14.92 -4.56
CA PRO A 57 0.08 13.91 -4.72
C PRO A 57 0.55 12.81 -5.67
N VAL A 58 0.31 11.56 -5.30
CA VAL A 58 0.51 10.37 -6.13
C VAL A 58 -0.85 9.72 -6.37
N TYR A 59 -1.37 9.90 -7.58
CA TYR A 59 -2.69 9.41 -7.98
C TYR A 59 -2.68 7.91 -8.29
N LEU A 60 -3.81 7.25 -8.01
CA LEU A 60 -4.08 5.88 -8.47
C LEU A 60 -4.08 5.82 -10.00
N ARG A 61 -4.86 6.69 -10.64
CA ARG A 61 -4.96 6.80 -12.10
C ARG A 61 -4.20 8.04 -12.55
N GLN A 62 -3.09 7.84 -13.26
CA GLN A 62 -2.48 8.90 -14.05
C GLN A 62 -3.31 9.11 -15.33
N ASN A 63 -4.53 9.62 -15.20
CA ASN A 63 -5.16 10.21 -16.38
C ASN A 63 -4.34 11.44 -16.74
N ASN A 64 -4.03 11.64 -18.02
CA ASN A 64 -3.38 12.85 -18.53
C ASN A 64 -4.12 14.09 -18.01
N ILE A 65 -3.68 14.63 -16.86
CA ILE A 65 -4.27 15.80 -16.19
C ILE A 65 -4.30 16.99 -17.16
N ASN A 66 -3.42 16.97 -18.16
CA ASN A 66 -3.29 17.95 -19.23
C ASN A 66 -4.37 17.88 -20.33
N GLN A 67 -5.27 16.89 -20.36
CA GLN A 67 -6.35 16.82 -21.37
C GLN A 67 -7.74 17.22 -20.86
N VAL A 68 -7.95 17.37 -19.55
CA VAL A 68 -9.29 17.65 -18.98
C VAL A 68 -9.57 19.16 -18.88
N SER A 69 -8.63 20.03 -19.24
CA SER A 69 -8.76 21.48 -19.03
C SER A 69 -9.49 22.26 -20.12
N SER A 70 -10.01 21.66 -21.21
CA SER A 70 -10.50 22.47 -22.34
C SER A 70 -11.83 22.12 -23.00
N THR A 71 -12.55 21.06 -22.62
CA THR A 71 -13.80 20.76 -23.35
C THR A 71 -14.91 20.24 -22.43
N GLU A 72 -15.98 21.03 -22.42
CA GLU A 72 -17.35 20.68 -22.06
C GLU A 72 -17.73 20.72 -20.57
N LYS A 73 -18.33 21.86 -20.20
CA LYS A 73 -19.34 21.95 -19.14
C LYS A 73 -20.52 21.04 -19.52
N SER A 74 -20.38 19.73 -19.31
CA SER A 74 -21.51 18.82 -19.37
C SER A 74 -22.44 19.13 -18.20
N SER A 75 -23.69 19.46 -18.52
CA SER A 75 -24.75 19.90 -17.59
C SER A 75 -25.37 18.78 -16.77
N ASN A 76 -24.81 17.57 -16.79
CA ASN A 76 -25.24 16.48 -15.92
C ASN A 76 -24.33 16.47 -14.67
N GLY A 77 -24.90 16.87 -13.53
CA GLY A 77 -24.24 17.07 -12.23
C GLY A 77 -23.61 15.83 -11.57
N TYR A 78 -23.07 14.89 -12.35
CA TYR A 78 -22.07 13.95 -11.86
C TYR A 78 -20.75 14.70 -11.75
N THR A 79 -20.40 15.11 -10.52
CA THR A 79 -19.05 15.55 -10.21
C THR A 79 -18.10 14.44 -10.64
N SER A 80 -17.27 14.73 -11.65
CA SER A 80 -16.14 13.87 -12.03
C SER A 80 -15.37 13.52 -10.77
N SER A 81 -15.55 12.28 -10.27
CA SER A 81 -14.87 11.80 -9.08
C SER A 81 -13.38 11.84 -9.39
N THR A 82 -12.68 12.80 -8.80
CA THR A 82 -11.23 12.90 -8.89
C THR A 82 -10.63 11.55 -8.47
N SER A 83 -9.64 11.06 -9.21
CA SER A 83 -8.94 9.82 -8.84
C SER A 83 -8.42 9.96 -7.41
N PRO A 84 -8.56 8.93 -6.55
CA PRO A 84 -7.94 8.95 -5.25
C PRO A 84 -6.42 9.08 -5.40
N TYR A 85 -5.82 9.74 -4.43
CA TYR A 85 -4.36 9.92 -4.34
C TYR A 85 -3.89 9.82 -2.89
N CYS A 86 -2.58 9.62 -2.72
CA CYS A 86 -1.89 9.78 -1.45
C CYS A 86 -0.86 10.90 -1.55
N LEU A 87 -0.29 11.32 -0.42
CA LEU A 87 0.81 12.30 -0.38
C LEU A 87 2.13 11.56 -0.15
N ALA A 88 3.10 11.76 -1.04
CA ALA A 88 4.45 11.23 -0.90
C ALA A 88 5.45 12.37 -0.67
N VAL A 89 6.52 12.10 0.08
CA VAL A 89 7.58 13.09 0.32
C VAL A 89 8.36 13.32 -0.97
N SER A 90 8.57 14.60 -1.31
CA SER A 90 9.19 15.01 -2.59
C SER A 90 10.70 14.86 -2.61
N SER A 91 11.37 14.83 -1.45
CA SER A 91 12.82 14.64 -1.36
C SER A 91 13.22 13.80 -0.16
N ILE A 92 14.12 12.84 -0.38
CA ILE A 92 14.75 12.06 0.69
C ILE A 92 15.69 12.91 1.55
N THR A 93 16.27 13.98 0.99
CA THR A 93 17.27 14.82 1.70
C THR A 93 16.70 15.57 2.88
N ASP A 94 15.39 15.78 2.87
CA ASP A 94 14.71 16.64 3.83
C ASP A 94 14.10 15.81 4.97
N LEU A 95 14.20 14.48 4.90
CA LEU A 95 13.59 13.59 5.88
C LEU A 95 14.29 13.69 7.25
N PRO A 96 13.52 13.73 8.36
CA PRO A 96 14.06 13.56 9.69
C PRO A 96 14.80 12.22 9.80
N SER A 97 15.90 12.21 10.56
CA SER A 97 16.70 10.98 10.78
C SER A 97 15.93 9.83 11.45
N SER A 98 14.82 10.13 12.11
CA SER A 98 13.93 9.15 12.74
C SER A 98 12.87 8.57 11.80
N SER A 99 12.75 9.08 10.58
CA SER A 99 11.75 8.62 9.61
C SER A 99 12.32 7.57 8.67
N ASN A 100 11.53 6.53 8.42
CA ASN A 100 11.85 5.52 7.42
C ASN A 100 11.46 6.04 6.04
N PHE A 101 12.45 6.38 5.21
CA PHE A 101 12.20 6.82 3.82
C PHE A 101 11.29 5.84 3.07
N LEU A 102 11.41 4.54 3.33
CA LEU A 102 10.59 3.51 2.68
C LEU A 102 9.09 3.72 2.93
N ALA A 103 8.73 4.15 4.13
CA ALA A 103 7.34 4.39 4.54
C ALA A 103 6.76 5.70 3.97
N THR A 104 7.58 6.52 3.29
CA THR A 104 7.15 7.82 2.72
C THR A 104 6.94 7.80 1.21
N GLN A 105 7.15 6.65 0.57
CA GLN A 105 7.08 6.47 -0.88
C GLN A 105 6.02 5.45 -1.27
N VAL A 106 5.50 5.58 -2.48
CA VAL A 106 4.47 4.66 -3.02
C VAL A 106 5.15 3.54 -3.78
N TRP A 107 5.13 2.34 -3.19
CA TRP A 107 5.68 1.14 -3.80
C TRP A 107 4.77 0.57 -4.89
N PRO A 108 5.32 -0.18 -5.87
CA PRO A 108 4.52 -0.79 -6.93
C PRO A 108 3.39 -1.68 -6.40
N SER A 109 3.64 -2.42 -5.30
CA SER A 109 2.61 -3.24 -4.66
C SER A 109 1.43 -2.45 -4.12
N ALA A 110 1.66 -1.25 -3.59
CA ALA A 110 0.59 -0.38 -3.12
C ALA A 110 -0.31 0.08 -4.27
N ARG A 111 0.24 0.33 -5.47
CA ARG A 111 -0.56 0.68 -6.65
C ARG A 111 -1.45 -0.47 -7.12
N VAL A 112 -0.91 -1.68 -7.15
CA VAL A 112 -1.67 -2.87 -7.53
C VAL A 112 -2.70 -3.22 -6.48
N ALA A 113 -2.39 -3.09 -5.20
CA ALA A 113 -3.36 -3.26 -4.11
C ALA A 113 -4.52 -2.25 -4.21
N ALA A 114 -4.22 -0.97 -4.45
CA ALA A 114 -5.22 0.05 -4.69
C ALA A 114 -6.07 -0.27 -5.93
N ARG A 115 -5.46 -0.72 -7.03
CA ARG A 115 -6.18 -1.15 -8.23
C ARG A 115 -7.07 -2.38 -7.96
N ALA A 116 -6.61 -3.33 -7.15
CA ALA A 116 -7.41 -4.48 -6.74
C ALA A 116 -8.63 -4.04 -5.93
N LEU A 117 -8.47 -3.10 -5.00
CA LEU A 117 -9.59 -2.54 -4.22
C LEU A 117 -10.62 -1.86 -5.14
N GLU A 118 -10.17 -1.06 -6.10
CA GLU A 118 -11.04 -0.41 -7.06
C GLU A 118 -11.80 -1.40 -7.96
N MET A 119 -11.15 -2.48 -8.40
CA MET A 119 -11.76 -3.46 -9.33
C MET A 119 -12.61 -4.51 -8.63
N HIS A 120 -12.16 -5.01 -7.49
CA HIS A 120 -12.73 -6.19 -6.83
C HIS A 120 -13.45 -5.85 -5.52
N GLY A 121 -13.07 -4.75 -4.86
CA GLY A 121 -13.69 -4.30 -3.62
C GLY A 121 -15.21 -4.12 -3.68
N PRO A 122 -15.82 -3.55 -4.74
CA PRO A 122 -17.28 -3.37 -4.79
C PRO A 122 -18.05 -4.70 -4.66
N SER A 123 -17.51 -5.79 -5.21
CA SER A 123 -18.13 -7.11 -5.11
C SER A 123 -18.07 -7.70 -3.69
N LEU A 124 -17.02 -7.35 -2.91
CA LEU A 124 -16.91 -7.75 -1.51
C LEU A 124 -17.90 -6.99 -0.64
N VAL A 125 -18.02 -5.68 -0.85
CA VAL A 125 -18.94 -4.82 -0.11
C VAL A 125 -20.38 -5.24 -0.38
N ALA A 126 -20.75 -5.45 -1.63
CA ALA A 126 -22.10 -5.90 -2.01
C ALA A 126 -22.45 -7.30 -1.46
N GLY A 127 -21.45 -8.15 -1.24
CA GLY A 127 -21.63 -9.47 -0.62
C GLY A 127 -21.62 -9.47 0.91
N SER A 128 -21.30 -8.33 1.55
CA SER A 128 -21.30 -8.22 3.01
C SER A 128 -22.72 -8.06 3.54
N SER A 129 -23.02 -8.75 4.63
CA SER A 129 -24.28 -8.57 5.37
C SER A 129 -24.19 -7.49 6.45
N LYS A 130 -23.05 -6.82 6.60
CA LYS A 130 -22.83 -5.78 7.61
C LYS A 130 -23.25 -4.42 7.07
N ASP A 131 -23.82 -3.60 7.94
CA ASP A 131 -24.15 -2.19 7.64
C ASP A 131 -22.91 -1.35 7.33
N THR A 132 -21.74 -1.77 7.82
CA THR A 132 -20.46 -1.11 7.60
C THR A 132 -19.41 -2.13 7.22
N PHE A 133 -18.76 -1.91 6.08
CA PHE A 133 -17.59 -2.66 5.67
C PHE A 133 -16.34 -1.94 6.18
N THR A 134 -15.41 -2.67 6.79
CA THR A 134 -14.17 -2.10 7.33
C THR A 134 -12.94 -2.72 6.67
N VAL A 135 -12.07 -1.87 6.13
CA VAL A 135 -10.76 -2.25 5.57
C VAL A 135 -9.66 -1.85 6.54
N CYS A 136 -8.70 -2.73 6.80
CA CYS A 136 -7.47 -2.41 7.50
C CYS A 136 -6.28 -2.55 6.55
N GLU A 137 -5.45 -1.53 6.46
CA GLU A 137 -4.15 -1.62 5.79
C GLU A 137 -3.04 -1.77 6.82
N LEU A 138 -2.26 -2.84 6.71
CA LEU A 138 -1.12 -3.14 7.56
C LEU A 138 0.16 -2.68 6.85
N GLY A 139 0.94 -1.80 7.49
CA GLY A 139 2.12 -1.18 6.88
C GLY A 139 1.75 -0.30 5.70
N CYS A 140 0.92 0.73 5.94
CA CYS A 140 0.27 1.49 4.89
C CYS A 140 1.20 2.45 4.13
N GLY A 141 2.36 2.82 4.68
CA GLY A 141 3.17 3.89 4.12
C GLY A 141 2.32 5.15 3.86
N PRO A 142 2.39 5.76 2.66
CA PRO A 142 1.51 6.89 2.30
C PRO A 142 0.01 6.57 2.17
N GLY A 143 -0.39 5.29 2.25
CA GLY A 143 -1.78 4.83 2.29
C GLY A 143 -2.57 4.96 0.99
N LEU A 144 -1.93 4.73 -0.17
CA LEU A 144 -2.66 4.71 -1.45
C LEU A 144 -3.80 3.67 -1.47
N PRO A 145 -3.63 2.42 -0.99
CA PRO A 145 -4.71 1.44 -0.86
C PRO A 145 -5.81 1.94 0.08
N SER A 146 -5.45 2.41 1.27
CA SER A 146 -6.41 2.97 2.25
C SER A 146 -7.30 4.07 1.66
N LEU A 147 -6.69 5.08 1.03
CA LEU A 147 -7.41 6.21 0.45
C LEU A 147 -8.26 5.79 -0.74
N THR A 148 -7.82 4.78 -1.50
CA THR A 148 -8.59 4.19 -2.59
C THR A 148 -9.81 3.42 -2.05
N ALA A 149 -9.65 2.62 -0.99
CA ALA A 149 -10.77 1.93 -0.36
C ALA A 149 -11.81 2.92 0.17
N ALA A 150 -11.39 3.95 0.91
CA ALA A 150 -12.29 4.98 1.43
C ALA A 150 -13.04 5.71 0.30
N SER A 151 -12.32 6.13 -0.75
CA SER A 151 -12.91 6.88 -1.86
C SER A 151 -13.83 6.05 -2.75
N THR A 152 -13.43 4.83 -3.11
CA THR A 152 -14.13 4.03 -4.13
C THR A 152 -15.21 3.12 -3.52
N LEU A 153 -15.00 2.67 -2.29
CA LEU A 153 -15.93 1.76 -1.60
C LEU A 153 -16.80 2.48 -0.58
N GLN A 154 -16.49 3.74 -0.22
CA GLN A 154 -17.18 4.51 0.81
C GLN A 154 -17.30 3.75 2.13
N CYS A 155 -16.21 3.07 2.51
CA CYS A 155 -16.13 2.17 3.65
C CYS A 155 -15.25 2.74 4.76
N GLN A 156 -15.33 2.17 5.96
CA GLN A 156 -14.44 2.54 7.06
C GLN A 156 -13.05 1.97 6.83
N VAL A 157 -12.01 2.75 7.07
CA VAL A 157 -10.62 2.40 6.83
C VAL A 157 -9.76 2.66 8.06
N ILE A 158 -8.95 1.68 8.42
CA ILE A 158 -7.95 1.75 9.47
C ILE A 158 -6.58 1.59 8.80
N SER A 159 -5.85 2.68 8.66
CA SER A 159 -4.49 2.68 8.11
C SER A 159 -3.48 2.53 9.23
N THR A 160 -2.61 1.52 9.15
CA THR A 160 -1.66 1.23 10.22
C THR A 160 -0.22 1.18 9.73
N ASP A 161 0.70 1.71 10.53
CA ASP A 161 2.13 1.73 10.25
C ASP A 161 2.89 1.95 11.58
N ILE A 162 4.17 1.61 11.64
CA ILE A 162 5.02 1.97 12.77
C ILE A 162 5.57 3.38 12.62
N ASP A 163 5.72 3.88 11.38
CA ASP A 163 6.24 5.20 11.08
C ASP A 163 5.14 6.27 11.21
N THR A 164 5.28 7.18 12.17
CA THR A 164 4.29 8.24 12.40
C THR A 164 4.16 9.22 11.23
N LEU A 165 5.24 9.48 10.48
CA LEU A 165 5.17 10.37 9.32
C LEU A 165 4.31 9.74 8.22
N ALA A 166 4.40 8.43 8.00
CA ALA A 166 3.53 7.72 7.07
C ALA A 166 2.04 7.92 7.42
N LEU A 167 1.69 7.72 8.70
CA LEU A 167 0.33 7.95 9.20
C LEU A 167 -0.13 9.40 9.02
N GLU A 168 0.75 10.38 9.25
CA GLU A 168 0.44 11.79 9.04
C GLU A 168 0.21 12.14 7.55
N LEU A 169 0.95 11.50 6.63
CA LEU A 169 0.72 11.63 5.18
C LEU A 169 -0.68 11.12 4.80
N VAL A 170 -1.10 9.99 5.35
CA VAL A 170 -2.45 9.43 5.15
C VAL A 170 -3.52 10.39 5.64
N ALA A 171 -3.40 10.85 6.90
CA ALA A 171 -4.39 11.74 7.51
C ALA A 171 -4.52 13.08 6.75
N ALA A 172 -3.39 13.64 6.31
CA ALA A 172 -3.37 14.85 5.49
C ALA A 172 -4.05 14.62 4.14
N ALA A 173 -3.73 13.53 3.44
CA ALA A 173 -4.33 13.18 2.16
C ALA A 173 -5.84 12.90 2.28
N ALA A 174 -6.28 12.23 3.35
CA ALA A 174 -7.70 11.98 3.63
C ALA A 174 -8.44 13.30 3.85
N THR A 175 -7.86 14.21 4.64
CA THR A 175 -8.43 15.55 4.87
C THR A 175 -8.55 16.34 3.57
N GLU A 176 -7.50 16.37 2.73
CA GLU A 176 -7.52 17.08 1.43
C GLU A 176 -8.58 16.51 0.46
N GLN A 177 -8.98 15.26 0.63
CA GLN A 177 -9.97 14.56 -0.22
C GLN A 177 -11.37 14.48 0.42
N ASN A 178 -11.58 15.11 1.58
CA ASN A 178 -12.81 15.00 2.38
C ASN A 178 -13.18 13.55 2.75
N LEU A 179 -12.16 12.73 3.03
CA LEU A 179 -12.28 11.33 3.45
C LEU A 179 -12.02 11.14 4.97
N GLY A 180 -11.86 12.23 5.72
CA GLY A 180 -11.50 12.19 7.15
C GLY A 180 -12.48 11.40 8.03
N ASP A 181 -13.76 11.35 7.66
CA ASP A 181 -14.80 10.58 8.38
C ASP A 181 -14.75 9.07 8.07
N PHE A 182 -14.01 8.67 7.03
CA PHE A 182 -13.86 7.28 6.60
C PHE A 182 -12.50 6.69 6.96
N VAL A 183 -11.48 7.53 7.21
CA VAL A 183 -10.10 7.08 7.39
C VAL A 183 -9.60 7.45 8.78
N THR A 184 -9.19 6.42 9.52
CA THR A 184 -8.48 6.56 10.80
C THR A 184 -7.08 5.99 10.66
N THR A 185 -6.14 6.55 11.42
CA THR A 185 -4.74 6.08 11.45
C THR A 185 -4.39 5.53 12.82
N ARG A 186 -3.55 4.49 12.87
CA ARG A 186 -3.12 3.85 14.11
C ARG A 186 -1.68 3.36 14.01
N THR A 187 -0.90 3.54 15.07
CA THR A 187 0.42 2.89 15.14
C THR A 187 0.24 1.40 15.42
N TYR A 188 0.85 0.55 14.61
CA TYR A 188 0.82 -0.90 14.81
C TYR A 188 2.14 -1.53 14.37
N ASP A 189 2.74 -2.34 15.24
CA ASP A 189 3.97 -3.06 14.95
C ASP A 189 3.67 -4.50 14.52
N LEU A 190 3.85 -4.77 13.23
CA LEU A 190 3.60 -6.08 12.64
C LEU A 190 4.56 -7.17 13.15
N ILE A 191 5.70 -6.80 13.73
CA ILE A 191 6.64 -7.75 14.34
C ILE A 191 6.05 -8.36 15.61
N LEU A 192 5.33 -7.56 16.41
CA LEU A 192 4.73 -8.02 17.66
C LEU A 192 3.52 -8.94 17.41
N ALA A 193 2.83 -8.74 16.28
CA ALA A 193 1.67 -9.52 15.87
C ALA A 193 0.56 -9.61 16.94
N GLU A 194 0.45 -8.57 17.78
CA GLU A 194 -0.50 -8.54 18.88
C GLU A 194 -1.94 -8.38 18.39
N TRP A 195 -2.81 -9.29 18.81
CA TRP A 195 -4.23 -9.23 18.46
C TRP A 195 -4.98 -8.19 19.33
N GLU A 196 -5.24 -7.02 18.76
CA GLU A 196 -6.01 -5.96 19.39
C GLU A 196 -7.53 -6.15 19.14
N LYS A 197 -8.15 -6.99 19.99
CA LYS A 197 -9.57 -7.41 19.88
C LYS A 197 -10.56 -6.27 19.65
N GLU A 198 -10.33 -5.11 20.24
CA GLU A 198 -11.29 -4.00 20.26
C GLU A 198 -11.62 -3.48 18.86
N TRP A 199 -10.63 -3.41 17.96
CA TRP A 199 -10.83 -2.89 16.61
C TRP A 199 -10.59 -3.95 15.54
N MET A 200 -9.72 -4.93 15.76
CA MET A 200 -9.45 -5.93 14.71
C MET A 200 -10.64 -6.87 14.45
N ASN A 201 -11.51 -7.07 15.46
CA ASN A 201 -12.75 -7.86 15.28
C ASN A 201 -13.75 -7.21 14.31
N SER A 202 -13.69 -5.89 14.08
CA SER A 202 -14.61 -5.22 13.16
C SER A 202 -14.14 -5.24 11.71
N VAL A 203 -12.88 -5.65 11.44
CA VAL A 203 -12.28 -5.62 10.11
C VAL A 203 -12.79 -6.75 9.22
N ASP A 204 -13.23 -6.39 8.01
CA ASP A 204 -13.71 -7.32 6.99
C ASP A 204 -12.62 -7.69 5.98
N LEU A 205 -11.71 -6.76 5.69
CA LEU A 205 -10.61 -6.98 4.76
C LEU A 205 -9.32 -6.39 5.33
N PHE A 206 -8.31 -7.24 5.50
CA PHE A 206 -6.94 -6.84 5.76
C PHE A 206 -6.17 -6.78 4.45
N VAL A 207 -5.38 -5.73 4.26
CA VAL A 207 -4.51 -5.52 3.09
C VAL A 207 -3.07 -5.34 3.57
N MET A 208 -2.16 -6.10 2.96
CA MET A 208 -0.72 -5.95 3.13
C MET A 208 -0.09 -5.72 1.76
N SER A 209 0.67 -4.64 1.57
CA SER A 209 1.35 -4.38 0.30
C SER A 209 2.80 -3.95 0.51
N ASP A 210 3.73 -4.78 0.02
CA ASP A 210 5.20 -4.61 0.19
C ASP A 210 5.72 -4.46 1.63
N VAL A 211 5.05 -5.10 2.59
CA VAL A 211 5.41 -5.00 4.03
C VAL A 211 6.64 -5.84 4.43
N PHE A 212 7.11 -6.75 3.57
CA PHE A 212 8.14 -7.74 3.94
C PHE A 212 9.57 -7.20 3.82
N GLU A 213 9.88 -6.14 4.57
CA GLU A 213 11.23 -5.57 4.62
C GLU A 213 12.23 -6.51 5.29
N SER A 214 11.79 -7.23 6.33
CA SER A 214 12.65 -8.11 7.11
C SER A 214 12.01 -9.48 7.38
N LYS A 215 12.86 -10.45 7.75
CA LYS A 215 12.41 -11.77 8.19
C LYS A 215 11.44 -11.68 9.37
N ALA A 216 11.72 -10.80 10.33
CA ALA A 216 10.90 -10.62 11.52
C ALA A 216 9.50 -10.11 11.17
N ILE A 217 9.40 -9.13 10.27
CA ILE A 217 8.11 -8.62 9.79
C ILE A 217 7.34 -9.70 9.04
N ALA A 218 8.01 -10.46 8.16
CA ALA A 218 7.38 -11.58 7.45
C ALA A 218 6.83 -12.66 8.40
N GLN A 219 7.54 -12.95 9.51
CA GLN A 219 7.07 -13.91 10.51
C GLN A 219 5.90 -13.36 11.33
N GLY A 220 5.99 -12.12 11.81
CA GLY A 220 4.90 -11.47 12.55
C GLY A 220 3.64 -11.31 11.71
N ALA A 221 3.77 -10.95 10.42
CA ALA A 221 2.67 -10.91 9.47
C ALA A 221 2.00 -12.28 9.31
N ALA A 222 2.78 -13.37 9.23
CA ALA A 222 2.24 -14.72 9.12
C ALA A 222 1.48 -15.15 10.40
N GLN A 223 1.98 -14.77 11.58
CA GLN A 223 1.32 -15.01 12.86
C GLN A 223 0.00 -14.22 12.97
N LEU A 224 -0.01 -12.95 12.57
CA LEU A 224 -1.24 -12.15 12.52
C LEU A 224 -2.25 -12.73 11.53
N THR A 225 -1.81 -13.15 10.34
CA THR A 225 -2.65 -13.86 9.38
C THR A 225 -3.24 -15.13 10.00
N GLN A 226 -2.45 -15.89 10.77
CA GLN A 226 -2.96 -17.04 11.49
C GLN A 226 -4.08 -16.64 12.46
N HIS A 227 -3.87 -15.62 13.29
CA HIS A 227 -4.88 -15.13 14.22
C HIS A 227 -6.17 -14.69 13.51
N ILE A 228 -6.07 -13.94 12.41
CA ILE A 228 -7.24 -13.52 11.61
C ILE A 228 -7.99 -14.74 11.04
N MET A 229 -7.26 -15.77 10.59
CA MET A 229 -7.85 -16.98 10.04
C MET A 229 -8.52 -17.86 11.11
N ASP A 230 -7.90 -17.97 12.28
CA ASP A 230 -8.34 -18.80 13.42
C ASP A 230 -9.53 -18.19 14.16
N VAL A 231 -9.40 -16.93 14.62
CA VAL A 231 -10.50 -16.15 15.22
C VAL A 231 -11.65 -16.01 14.20
N GLY A 232 -11.28 -15.92 12.92
CA GLY A 232 -12.21 -15.90 11.80
C GLY A 232 -12.88 -17.21 11.44
N SER A 233 -12.74 -18.28 12.24
CA SER A 233 -13.65 -19.44 12.10
C SER A 233 -15.12 -19.04 12.36
N SER A 234 -15.35 -17.88 12.97
CA SER A 234 -16.66 -17.20 13.09
C SER A 234 -16.74 -15.85 12.34
N SER A 235 -15.64 -15.35 11.75
CA SER A 235 -15.61 -14.06 11.03
C SER A 235 -15.40 -14.26 9.52
N THR A 236 -16.09 -13.47 8.72
CA THR A 236 -15.96 -13.46 7.25
C THR A 236 -14.72 -12.69 6.77
N SER A 237 -13.77 -12.38 7.66
CA SER A 237 -12.63 -11.53 7.36
C SER A 237 -11.73 -12.17 6.29
N LYS A 238 -11.30 -11.33 5.35
CA LYS A 238 -10.41 -11.67 4.23
C LYS A 238 -9.06 -10.97 4.39
N ILE A 239 -8.05 -11.52 3.73
CA ILE A 239 -6.67 -11.03 3.78
C ILE A 239 -6.13 -11.02 2.35
N TRP A 240 -5.70 -9.85 1.90
CA TRP A 240 -5.02 -9.68 0.62
C TRP A 240 -3.58 -9.26 0.83
N VAL A 241 -2.66 -9.96 0.17
CA VAL A 241 -1.23 -9.74 0.30
C VAL A 241 -0.64 -9.52 -1.08
N PHE A 242 0.05 -8.39 -1.26
CA PHE A 242 0.67 -7.99 -2.51
C PHE A 242 2.18 -7.88 -2.30
N ALA A 243 2.95 -8.75 -2.95
CA ALA A 243 4.41 -8.72 -2.88
C ALA A 243 5.08 -9.09 -4.21
N GLN A 244 6.20 -8.43 -4.48
CA GLN A 244 6.95 -8.57 -5.73
C GLN A 244 7.79 -9.85 -5.72
N SER A 245 7.98 -10.46 -6.90
CA SER A 245 8.70 -11.74 -7.04
C SER A 245 10.15 -11.75 -6.57
N ASP A 246 10.83 -10.60 -6.54
CA ASP A 246 12.22 -10.52 -6.11
C ASP A 246 12.39 -10.18 -4.61
N ARG A 247 11.28 -10.04 -3.86
CA ARG A 247 11.31 -9.83 -2.41
C ARG A 247 11.55 -11.15 -1.68
N ALA A 248 12.81 -11.43 -1.34
CA ALA A 248 13.21 -12.66 -0.66
C ALA A 248 12.41 -12.97 0.63
N GLN A 249 11.95 -11.94 1.35
CA GLN A 249 11.20 -12.14 2.60
C GLN A 249 9.74 -12.56 2.40
N ARG A 250 9.17 -12.42 1.18
CA ARG A 250 7.84 -12.96 0.88
C ARG A 250 7.82 -14.50 1.01
N GLU A 251 8.92 -15.15 0.64
CA GLU A 251 9.09 -16.60 0.77
C GLU A 251 9.31 -17.03 2.23
N VAL A 252 9.73 -16.11 3.09
CA VAL A 252 9.71 -16.34 4.54
C VAL A 252 8.27 -16.34 5.03
N TYR A 253 7.46 -15.35 4.63
CA TYR A 253 6.06 -15.26 5.00
C TYR A 253 5.28 -16.52 4.57
N LEU A 254 5.40 -16.94 3.31
CA LEU A 254 4.70 -18.12 2.79
C LEU A 254 5.12 -19.41 3.52
N ARG A 255 6.43 -19.64 3.74
CA ARG A 255 6.90 -20.80 4.50
C ARG A 255 6.43 -20.79 5.94
N GLU A 256 6.38 -19.62 6.56
CA GLU A 256 5.89 -19.49 7.94
C GLU A 256 4.38 -19.79 8.01
N LEU A 257 3.58 -19.31 7.05
CA LEU A 257 2.17 -19.69 6.95
C LEU A 257 1.98 -21.20 6.81
N GLN A 258 2.71 -21.83 5.89
CA GLN A 258 2.64 -23.28 5.67
C GLN A 258 3.04 -24.06 6.94
N ARG A 259 4.00 -23.54 7.72
CA ARG A 259 4.39 -24.10 9.02
C ARG A 259 3.29 -23.96 10.07
N LEU A 260 2.60 -22.82 10.10
CA LEU A 260 1.52 -22.53 11.04
C LEU A 260 0.23 -23.30 10.71
N PHE A 261 0.03 -23.67 9.44
CA PHE A 261 -1.15 -24.35 8.92
C PHE A 261 -0.79 -25.66 8.19
N PRO A 262 -0.28 -26.68 8.90
CA PRO A 262 0.13 -27.92 8.26
C PRO A 262 -1.08 -28.61 7.62
N ASN A 263 -1.02 -28.83 6.30
CA ASN A 263 -2.05 -29.48 5.48
C ASN A 263 -3.37 -28.72 5.32
N ASP A 264 -3.41 -27.42 5.63
CA ASP A 264 -4.61 -26.62 5.40
C ASP A 264 -4.72 -26.20 3.93
N ILE A 265 -5.71 -26.75 3.22
CA ILE A 265 -5.97 -26.44 1.80
C ILE A 265 -6.34 -24.97 1.56
N ARG A 266 -6.67 -24.22 2.61
CA ARG A 266 -7.00 -22.79 2.53
C ARG A 266 -5.75 -21.92 2.35
N ILE A 267 -4.57 -22.45 2.67
CA ILE A 267 -3.30 -21.75 2.48
C ILE A 267 -2.79 -22.04 1.06
N PRO A 268 -2.59 -21.02 0.22
CA PRO A 268 -2.03 -21.22 -1.11
C PRO A 268 -0.63 -21.85 -1.04
N ASN A 269 -0.32 -22.71 -2.01
CA ASN A 269 1.02 -23.29 -2.15
C ASN A 269 2.03 -22.30 -2.74
N ASP A 270 1.54 -21.26 -3.42
CA ASP A 270 2.35 -20.26 -4.12
C ASP A 270 1.57 -18.94 -4.25
N TRP A 271 2.27 -17.89 -4.67
CA TRP A 271 1.73 -16.63 -5.10
C TRP A 271 1.00 -16.78 -6.45
N THR A 272 -0.05 -16.01 -6.67
CA THR A 272 -0.89 -16.06 -7.87
C THR A 272 -0.89 -14.72 -8.59
N SER A 273 -1.16 -14.70 -9.90
CA SER A 273 -1.23 -13.43 -10.62
C SER A 273 -2.50 -12.66 -10.25
N PHE A 274 -2.53 -11.37 -10.60
CA PHE A 274 -3.67 -10.49 -10.36
C PHE A 274 -4.99 -11.05 -10.93
N GLU A 275 -4.93 -11.66 -12.11
CA GLU A 275 -6.09 -12.23 -12.83
C GLU A 275 -6.65 -13.49 -12.16
N CYS A 276 -5.90 -14.12 -11.26
CA CYS A 276 -6.34 -15.29 -10.53
C CYS A 276 -7.22 -14.97 -9.31
N PHE A 277 -7.56 -13.69 -9.09
CA PHE A 277 -8.42 -13.28 -7.98
C PHE A 277 -9.73 -14.08 -7.93
N ARG A 278 -10.07 -14.52 -6.72
CA ARG A 278 -11.29 -15.29 -6.42
C ARG A 278 -11.97 -14.71 -5.19
N SER A 279 -13.17 -14.17 -5.38
CA SER A 279 -13.90 -13.48 -4.31
C SER A 279 -14.25 -14.38 -3.12
N GLN A 280 -14.31 -15.69 -3.30
CA GLN A 280 -14.57 -16.67 -2.24
C GLN A 280 -13.34 -16.94 -1.34
N GLU A 281 -12.13 -16.64 -1.79
CA GLU A 281 -10.92 -16.95 -1.02
C GLU A 281 -10.81 -16.03 0.21
N ARG A 282 -10.39 -16.61 1.34
CA ARG A 282 -10.13 -15.86 2.57
C ARG A 282 -8.74 -15.24 2.58
N LEU A 283 -7.77 -15.90 1.96
CA LEU A 283 -6.40 -15.44 1.82
C LEU A 283 -6.04 -15.39 0.34
N TRP A 284 -5.66 -14.22 -0.16
CA TRP A 284 -5.15 -14.06 -1.52
C TRP A 284 -3.70 -13.55 -1.47
N LEU A 285 -2.80 -14.33 -2.05
CA LEU A 285 -1.39 -13.98 -2.22
C LEU A 285 -1.17 -13.59 -3.68
N CYS A 286 -1.07 -12.29 -3.95
CA CYS A 286 -0.87 -11.74 -5.28
C CYS A 286 0.63 -11.49 -5.53
N ASP A 287 1.16 -12.16 -6.56
CA ASP A 287 2.47 -11.88 -7.15
C ASP A 287 2.41 -10.61 -8.00
N LEU A 288 3.50 -9.87 -8.01
CA LEU A 288 3.67 -8.70 -8.85
C LEU A 288 4.90 -8.84 -9.71
N ASP A 289 4.67 -8.65 -11.00
CA ASP A 289 5.70 -8.39 -11.98
C ASP A 289 5.87 -6.87 -12.11
N GLU A 290 6.90 -6.33 -11.46
CA GLU A 290 7.24 -4.90 -11.52
C GLU A 290 7.37 -4.36 -12.94
N THR A 291 7.77 -5.21 -13.89
CA THR A 291 7.98 -4.79 -15.28
C THR A 291 6.67 -4.43 -15.98
N LYS A 292 5.53 -4.87 -15.42
CA LYS A 292 4.18 -4.61 -15.93
C LYS A 292 3.45 -3.52 -15.16
N VAL A 293 4.02 -3.02 -14.06
CA VAL A 293 3.41 -1.94 -13.30
C VAL A 293 3.54 -0.66 -14.11
N ASN A 294 2.41 -0.16 -14.60
CA ASN A 294 2.38 1.15 -15.23
C ASN A 294 2.57 2.21 -14.15
N TYR A 295 3.75 2.82 -14.10
CA TYR A 295 4.03 3.93 -13.18
C TYR A 295 3.24 5.18 -13.53
N GLY A 296 2.69 5.24 -14.75
CA GLY A 296 2.08 6.39 -15.39
C GLY A 296 3.13 7.39 -15.86
#